data_AF-A0A7V6CN81-F1
#
_entry.id   AF-A0A7V6CN81-F1
#
_cell.length_a   1.000
_cell.length_b   1.000
_cell.length_c   1.000
_cell.angle_alpha   90.00
_cell.angle_beta   90.00
_cell.angle_gamma   90.00
#
_symmetry.space_group_name_H-M   'P 1'
#
loop_
_entity.id
_entity.type
_entity.pdbx_description
1 polymer ?
#
loop_
_entity_poly.entity_id
_entity_poly.type
_entity_poly.pdbx_seq_one_letter_code
_entity_poly.pdbx_strand_id
1 'polypeptide(L)'
;MYCRNCGKEISEVAEICIHCGARPLKGRKYCQNCGSEVNPEAEICIKCGARLLTEKRKIKEEGQKDWLVALLLSIFLGNLGIDRFYLGYIGLGILKLLTFGGFGIWWLIDLILIATNRMKDAEGRELYKSV
;
A
#
# COMPACT_ATOMS: atom_id res chain seq x y z
N MET A 1 11.14 -15.60 -27.73
CA MET A 1 11.13 -15.20 -26.29
C MET A 1 11.16 -16.45 -25.42
N TYR A 2 11.43 -16.36 -24.12
CA TYR A 2 11.51 -17.54 -23.24
C TYR A 2 10.37 -17.59 -22.22
N CYS A 3 9.90 -18.80 -21.90
CA CYS A 3 8.89 -19.02 -20.88
C CYS A 3 9.47 -18.76 -19.48
N ARG A 4 8.87 -17.86 -18.71
CA ARG A 4 9.32 -17.54 -17.34
C ARG A 4 9.06 -18.65 -16.31
N ASN A 5 8.41 -19.75 -16.73
CA ASN A 5 8.11 -20.91 -15.90
C ASN A 5 9.04 -22.11 -16.13
N CYS A 6 9.53 -22.34 -17.35
CA CYS A 6 10.38 -23.50 -17.69
C CYS A 6 11.66 -23.17 -18.47
N GLY A 7 11.89 -21.90 -18.83
CA GLY A 7 13.12 -21.46 -19.50
C GLY A 7 13.25 -21.84 -20.97
N LYS A 8 12.27 -22.53 -21.56
CA LYS A 8 12.30 -22.91 -22.98
C LYS A 8 11.85 -21.77 -23.90
N GLU A 9 12.42 -21.76 -25.10
CA GLU A 9 12.06 -20.80 -26.15
C GLU A 9 10.64 -21.06 -26.64
N ILE A 10 9.93 -19.97 -26.90
CA ILE A 10 8.55 -19.96 -27.35
C ILE A 10 8.34 -18.79 -28.32
N SER A 11 7.27 -18.91 -29.11
CA SER A 11 6.76 -17.83 -29.94
C SER A 11 6.35 -16.62 -29.09
N GLU A 12 6.55 -15.42 -29.64
CA GLU A 12 6.20 -14.14 -29.02
C GLU A 12 4.70 -13.96 -28.79
N VAL A 13 3.86 -14.62 -29.59
CA VAL A 13 2.39 -14.61 -29.49
C VAL A 13 1.81 -15.80 -28.70
N ALA A 14 2.66 -16.63 -28.07
CA ALA A 14 2.18 -17.82 -27.38
C ALA A 14 1.40 -17.46 -26.10
N GLU A 15 0.09 -17.74 -26.07
CA GLU A 15 -0.74 -17.61 -24.87
C GLU A 15 -0.42 -18.68 -23.81
N ILE A 16 -0.08 -19.89 -24.29
CA ILE A 16 0.25 -21.05 -23.46
C ILE A 16 1.58 -21.63 -23.94
N CYS A 17 2.46 -21.96 -23.00
CA CYS A 17 3.72 -22.62 -23.31
C CYS A 17 3.49 -24.10 -23.68
N ILE A 18 3.87 -24.50 -24.89
CA ILE A 18 3.78 -25.89 -25.38
C ILE A 18 4.65 -26.88 -24.59
N HIS A 19 5.61 -26.38 -23.81
CA HIS A 19 6.56 -27.23 -23.08
C HIS A 19 6.17 -27.50 -21.63
N CYS A 20 5.41 -26.60 -20.99
CA CYS A 20 5.06 -26.75 -19.58
C CYS A 20 3.58 -26.47 -19.27
N GLY A 21 2.76 -26.14 -20.27
CA GLY A 21 1.33 -25.87 -20.11
C GLY A 21 0.98 -24.58 -19.34
N ALA A 22 1.97 -23.81 -18.88
CA ALA A 22 1.76 -22.57 -18.15
C ALA A 22 1.73 -21.35 -19.08
N ARG A 23 1.12 -20.26 -18.63
CA ARG A 23 1.20 -18.97 -19.30
C ARG A 23 2.65 -18.43 -19.26
N PRO A 24 3.28 -18.11 -20.39
CA PRO A 24 4.70 -17.75 -20.42
C PRO A 24 5.16 -16.60 -19.54
N LEU A 25 4.28 -15.61 -19.32
CA LEU A 25 4.61 -14.38 -18.58
C LEU A 25 4.35 -14.47 -17.08
N LYS A 26 3.61 -15.48 -16.61
CA LYS A 26 3.17 -15.61 -15.22
C LYS A 26 4.28 -16.08 -14.28
N GLY A 27 5.26 -16.81 -14.82
CA GLY A 27 6.39 -17.29 -14.03
C GLY A 27 7.40 -16.18 -13.69
N ARG A 28 8.25 -16.44 -12.69
CA ARG A 28 9.38 -15.58 -12.31
C ARG A 28 10.68 -16.35 -12.04
N LYS A 29 10.72 -17.63 -12.41
CA LYS A 29 11.88 -18.51 -12.18
C LYS A 29 12.91 -18.42 -13.31
N TYR A 30 12.48 -18.03 -14.50
CA TYR A 30 13.33 -17.91 -15.68
C TYR A 30 13.23 -16.52 -16.31
N CYS A 31 14.32 -16.07 -16.92
CA CYS A 31 14.37 -14.83 -17.67
C CYS A 31 13.61 -14.97 -18.99
N GLN A 32 12.73 -14.00 -19.31
CA GLN A 32 12.00 -13.97 -20.58
C GLN A 32 12.91 -13.67 -21.79
N ASN A 33 14.05 -13.03 -21.56
CA ASN A 33 14.96 -12.60 -22.62
C ASN A 33 16.02 -13.66 -22.98
N CYS A 34 16.55 -14.40 -22.01
CA CYS A 34 17.64 -15.36 -22.24
C CYS A 34 17.39 -16.78 -21.71
N GLY A 35 16.25 -17.05 -21.07
CA GLY A 35 15.87 -18.39 -20.61
C GLY A 35 16.65 -18.92 -19.40
N SER A 36 17.60 -18.16 -18.82
CA SER A 36 18.32 -18.60 -17.62
C SER A 36 17.45 -18.55 -16.38
N GLU A 37 17.76 -19.42 -15.41
CA GLU A 37 17.19 -19.33 -14.07
C GLU A 37 17.55 -18.00 -13.42
N VAL A 38 16.56 -17.41 -12.74
CA VAL A 38 16.68 -16.14 -12.04
C VAL A 38 16.04 -16.29 -10.66
N ASN A 39 16.61 -15.59 -9.68
CA ASN A 39 15.99 -15.51 -8.36
C ASN A 39 14.63 -14.79 -8.53
N PRO A 40 13.52 -15.31 -7.97
CA PRO A 40 12.20 -14.65 -7.99
C PRO A 40 12.18 -13.22 -7.44
N GLU A 41 13.19 -12.82 -6.66
CA GLU A 41 13.35 -11.47 -6.11
C GLU A 41 14.29 -10.58 -6.92
N ALA A 42 14.99 -11.12 -7.92
CA ALA A 42 15.93 -10.36 -8.73
C ALA A 42 15.19 -9.35 -9.61
N GLU A 43 15.66 -8.11 -9.59
CA GLU A 43 15.13 -7.02 -10.42
C GLU A 43 15.77 -7.00 -11.82
N ILE A 44 17.00 -7.52 -11.92
CA ILE A 44 17.78 -7.58 -13.15
C ILE A 44 18.33 -8.99 -13.33
N CYS A 45 18.23 -9.52 -14.55
CA CYS A 45 18.87 -10.79 -14.89
C CYS A 45 20.40 -10.62 -14.95
N ILE A 46 21.12 -11.36 -14.12
CA ILE A 46 22.60 -11.34 -14.09
C ILE A 46 23.25 -11.84 -15.38
N LYS A 47 22.54 -12.61 -16.20
CA LYS A 47 23.10 -13.22 -17.42
C LYS A 47 22.98 -12.32 -18.65
N CYS A 48 21.88 -11.59 -18.80
CA CYS A 48 21.59 -10.82 -20.02
C CYS A 48 21.23 -9.34 -19.77
N GLY A 49 21.17 -8.90 -18.51
CA GLY A 49 20.85 -7.51 -18.17
C GLY A 49 19.38 -7.12 -18.35
N ALA A 50 18.50 -8.05 -18.76
CA ALA A 50 17.08 -7.75 -18.89
C ALA A 50 16.45 -7.44 -17.53
N ARG A 51 15.64 -6.36 -17.46
CA ARG A 51 14.84 -6.04 -16.28
C ARG A 51 13.72 -7.06 -16.12
N LEU A 52 13.68 -7.71 -14.97
CA LEU A 52 12.63 -8.66 -14.63
C LEU A 52 11.47 -7.88 -14.02
N LEU A 53 10.28 -8.02 -14.60
CA LEU A 53 9.07 -7.48 -14.00
C LEU A 53 8.76 -8.32 -12.75
N THR A 54 9.26 -7.85 -11.61
CA THR A 54 8.92 -8.35 -10.28
C THR A 54 7.66 -7.62 -9.83
N GLU A 55 6.68 -8.38 -9.38
CA GLU A 55 5.36 -7.92 -8.94
C GLU A 55 5.41 -7.17 -7.59
N LYS A 56 6.48 -6.41 -7.31
CA LYS A 56 6.54 -5.42 -6.22
C LYS A 56 5.81 -4.12 -6.61
N ARG A 57 4.68 -4.23 -7.31
CA ARG A 57 3.83 -3.08 -7.63
C ARG A 57 2.69 -3.02 -6.63
N LYS A 58 2.90 -2.16 -5.63
CA LYS A 58 1.89 -1.52 -4.77
C LYS A 58 0.97 -2.50 -4.03
N ILE A 59 1.39 -2.87 -2.83
CA ILE A 59 0.44 -2.79 -1.73
C ILE A 59 0.21 -1.30 -1.52
N LYS A 60 -0.70 -0.70 -2.30
CA LYS A 60 -1.36 0.53 -1.84
C LYS A 60 -2.19 0.01 -0.68
N GLU A 61 -1.70 0.24 0.54
CA GLU A 61 -2.33 -0.21 1.78
C GLU A 61 -3.82 0.08 1.69
N GLU A 62 -4.64 -0.97 1.55
CA GLU A 62 -6.08 -0.88 1.75
C GLU A 62 -6.29 -0.60 3.24
N GLY A 63 -6.18 0.68 3.60
CA GLY A 63 -6.16 1.13 4.99
C GLY A 63 -5.17 2.25 5.31
N GLN A 64 -4.33 2.72 4.38
CA GLN A 64 -3.58 3.95 4.63
C GLN A 64 -4.55 5.13 4.69
N LYS A 65 -4.68 5.70 5.88
CA LYS A 65 -5.50 6.88 6.13
C LYS A 65 -4.68 8.12 5.77
N ASP A 66 -5.24 8.99 4.95
CA ASP A 66 -4.58 10.22 4.52
C ASP A 66 -4.51 11.22 5.68
N TRP A 67 -3.32 11.74 5.97
CA TRP A 67 -3.11 12.75 7.01
C TRP A 67 -3.92 14.02 6.75
N LEU A 68 -3.97 14.44 5.48
CA LEU A 68 -4.64 15.67 5.07
C LEU A 68 -6.16 15.55 5.23
N VAL A 69 -6.71 14.36 4.98
CA VAL A 69 -8.12 14.04 5.22
C VAL A 69 -8.42 14.09 6.72
N ALA A 70 -7.60 13.45 7.57
CA ALA A 70 -7.76 13.53 9.02
C ALA A 70 -7.70 14.98 9.56
N LEU A 71 -6.80 15.81 9.01
CA LEU A 71 -6.69 17.23 9.37
C LEU A 71 -7.92 18.03 8.94
N LEU A 72 -8.42 17.83 7.72
CA LEU A 72 -9.63 18.49 7.23
C LEU A 72 -10.86 18.10 8.10
N LEU A 73 -11.00 16.80 8.39
CA LEU A 73 -12.06 16.31 9.26
C LEU A 73 -11.96 16.90 10.68
N SER A 74 -10.76 17.08 11.21
CA SER A 74 -10.55 17.72 12.51
C SER A 74 -10.97 19.20 12.50
N ILE A 75 -10.67 19.94 11.43
CA ILE A 75 -11.08 21.36 11.30
C ILE A 75 -12.59 21.52 11.19
N PHE A 76 -13.23 20.79 10.28
CA PHE A 76 -14.66 20.99 9.98
C PHE A 76 -15.59 20.22 10.93
N LEU A 77 -15.20 19.02 11.34
CA LEU A 77 -16.04 18.07 12.09
C LEU A 77 -15.42 17.65 13.44
N GLY A 78 -14.33 18.29 13.89
CA GLY A 78 -13.62 17.87 15.11
C GLY A 78 -14.36 18.17 16.42
N ASN A 79 -15.31 19.12 16.43
CA ASN A 79 -16.22 19.33 17.57
C ASN A 79 -17.15 18.14 17.80
N LEU A 80 -17.43 17.35 16.76
CA LEU A 80 -18.18 16.08 16.83
C LEU A 80 -17.26 14.87 17.07
N GLY A 81 -15.92 15.05 17.05
CA GLY A 81 -14.94 13.99 17.28
C GLY A 81 -14.78 12.98 16.13
N ILE A 82 -15.24 13.34 14.92
CA ILE A 82 -15.29 12.43 13.75
C ILE A 82 -13.88 12.11 13.23
N ASP A 83 -12.92 13.00 13.45
CA ASP A 83 -11.49 12.75 13.21
C ASP A 83 -10.96 11.50 13.95
N ARG A 84 -11.40 11.26 15.19
CA ARG A 84 -11.00 10.08 15.97
C ARG A 84 -11.74 8.81 15.57
N PHE A 85 -12.97 8.90 15.09
CA PHE A 85 -13.64 7.77 14.45
C PHE A 85 -12.91 7.36 13.16
N TYR A 86 -12.46 8.33 12.36
CA TYR A 86 -11.67 8.07 11.15
C TYR A 86 -10.32 7.40 11.47
N LEU A 87 -9.66 7.82 12.55
CA LEU A 87 -8.40 7.21 13.01
C LEU A 87 -8.58 5.81 13.64
N GLY A 88 -9.81 5.41 13.98
CA GLY A 88 -10.13 4.11 14.59
C GLY A 88 -10.26 4.16 16.13
N TYR A 89 -10.10 5.33 16.74
CA TYR A 89 -10.25 5.55 18.19
C TYR A 89 -11.71 5.79 18.58
N ILE A 90 -12.57 4.78 18.37
CA ILE A 90 -14.02 4.83 18.61
C ILE A 90 -14.34 5.19 20.08
N GLY A 91 -13.63 4.61 21.05
CA GLY A 91 -13.86 4.89 22.47
C GLY A 91 -13.61 6.35 22.86
N LEU A 92 -12.54 6.96 22.32
CA LEU A 92 -12.23 8.38 22.53
C LEU A 92 -13.18 9.31 21.78
N GLY A 93 -13.76 8.86 20.67
CA GLY A 93 -14.83 9.57 19.95
C GLY A 93 -16.13 9.59 20.75
N ILE A 94 -16.57 8.45 21.27
CA ILE A 94 -17.79 8.33 22.08
C ILE A 94 -17.66 9.12 23.39
N LEU A 95 -16.50 9.07 24.06
CA LEU A 95 -16.25 9.85 25.27
C LEU A 95 -16.37 11.37 25.02
N LYS A 96 -15.90 11.84 23.86
CA LYS A 96 -16.07 13.24 23.40
C LYS A 96 -17.54 13.61 23.22
N LEU A 97 -18.34 12.72 22.63
CA LEU A 97 -19.77 12.95 22.42
C LEU A 97 -20.53 12.98 23.74
N LEU A 98 -20.20 12.08 24.67
CA LEU A 98 -20.85 12.01 25.98
C LEU A 98 -20.53 13.23 26.87
N THR A 99 -19.36 13.83 26.67
CA THR A 99 -18.91 15.04 27.39
C THR A 99 -19.32 16.34 26.69
N PHE A 100 -20.24 16.30 25.72
CA PHE A 100 -20.66 17.47 24.91
C PHE A 100 -19.48 18.21 24.26
N GLY A 101 -18.47 17.47 23.81
CA GLY A 101 -17.35 18.02 23.05
C GLY A 101 -16.43 18.95 23.85
N GLY A 102 -16.39 18.84 25.18
CA GLY A 102 -15.36 19.45 26.04
C GLY A 102 -15.09 20.93 25.78
N PHE A 103 -16.14 21.74 25.53
CA PHE A 103 -16.06 23.20 25.36
C PHE A 103 -15.02 23.70 24.33
N GLY A 104 -14.70 22.90 23.30
CA GLY A 104 -13.73 23.27 22.26
C GLY A 104 -12.25 23.14 22.66
N ILE A 105 -11.94 22.87 23.94
CA ILE A 105 -10.56 22.64 24.41
C ILE A 105 -10.04 21.31 23.86
N TRP A 106 -10.87 20.26 23.87
CA TRP A 106 -10.50 18.97 23.26
C TRP A 106 -10.29 19.11 21.75
N TRP A 107 -11.12 19.90 21.07
CA TRP A 107 -10.94 20.18 19.65
C TRP A 107 -9.57 20.80 19.35
N LEU A 108 -9.14 21.79 20.13
CA LEU A 108 -7.84 22.45 19.94
C LEU A 108 -6.66 21.48 20.16
N ILE A 109 -6.74 20.62 21.19
CA ILE A 109 -5.71 19.63 21.48
C ILE A 109 -5.57 18.62 20.33
N ASP A 110 -6.69 18.13 19.79
CA ASP A 110 -6.68 17.19 18.66
C ASP A 110 -6.15 17.82 17.37
N LEU A 111 -6.51 19.08 17.11
CA LEU A 111 -6.03 19.81 15.95
C LEU A 111 -4.50 19.96 15.99
N ILE A 112 -3.92 20.27 17.14
CA ILE A 112 -2.47 20.36 17.33
C ILE A 112 -1.79 18.99 17.18
N LEU A 113 -2.38 17.92 17.75
CA LEU A 113 -1.84 16.56 17.66
C LEU A 113 -1.81 16.01 16.23
N ILE A 114 -2.87 16.27 15.45
CA ILE A 114 -2.92 15.88 14.03
C ILE A 114 -1.98 16.78 13.22
N ALA A 115 -1.99 18.10 13.43
CA ALA A 115 -1.11 19.03 12.72
C ALA A 115 0.38 18.73 12.92
N THR A 116 0.78 18.29 14.12
CA THR A 116 2.17 17.90 14.42
C THR A 116 2.54 16.51 13.88
N ASN A 117 1.60 15.77 13.27
CA ASN A 117 1.77 14.42 12.74
C ASN A 117 2.40 13.44 13.74
N ARG A 118 2.11 13.61 15.04
CA ARG A 118 2.59 12.72 16.10
C ARG A 118 1.60 11.59 16.40
N MET A 119 0.48 11.56 15.68
CA MET A 119 -0.60 10.60 15.85
C MET A 119 -0.45 9.43 14.87
N LYS A 120 -0.56 8.22 15.41
CA LYS A 120 -0.70 6.99 14.64
C LYS A 120 -2.18 6.61 14.55
N ASP A 121 -2.56 5.80 13.58
CA ASP A 121 -3.90 5.22 13.58
C ASP A 121 -4.05 4.16 14.70
N ALA A 122 -5.27 3.69 14.95
CA ALA A 122 -5.54 2.65 15.94
C ALA A 122 -4.80 1.32 15.65
N GLU A 123 -4.33 1.14 14.42
CA GLU A 123 -3.56 -0.01 13.97
C GLU A 123 -2.03 0.21 14.08
N GLY A 124 -1.59 1.36 14.61
CA GLY A 124 -0.19 1.71 14.82
C GLY A 124 0.56 2.14 13.55
N ARG A 125 -0.15 2.36 12.44
CA ARG A 125 0.39 2.84 11.16
C ARG A 125 0.51 4.36 11.16
N GLU A 126 1.48 4.82 10.38
CA GLU A 126 1.67 6.25 10.14
C GLU A 126 0.65 6.75 9.11
N LEU A 127 0.20 7.99 9.27
CA LEU A 127 -0.71 8.61 8.32
C LEU A 127 0.03 8.94 7.03
N TYR A 128 -0.57 8.60 5.89
CA TYR A 128 0.04 8.89 4.59
C TYR A 128 0.08 10.40 4.37
N LYS A 129 1.29 10.93 4.14
CA LYS A 129 1.51 12.35 3.84
C LYS A 129 1.73 12.50 2.34
N SER A 130 0.76 13.11 1.65
CA SER A 130 0.84 13.39 0.21
C SER A 130 1.60 14.69 -0.13
N VAL A 131 2.31 15.27 0.84
CA VAL A 131 3.02 16.56 0.72
C VAL A 131 4.50 16.34 0.50
#